data_AF-A0A6M0CDD4-F1
#
_entry.id   AF-A0A6M0CDD4-F1
#
_cell.length_a   1.000
_cell.length_b   1.000
_cell.length_c   1.000
_cell.angle_alpha   90.00
_cell.angle_beta   90.00
_cell.angle_gamma   90.00
#
_symmetry.space_group_name_H-M   'P 1'
#
loop_
_entity.id
_entity.type
_entity.pdbx_description
1 polymer ?
#
loop_
_entity_poly.entity_id
_entity_poly.type
_entity_poly.pdbx_seq_one_letter_code
_entity_poly.pdbx_strand_id
1 'polypeptide(L)'
;MTDDGIPITIYIGQALHFLGILGLVIATSILVYKKKSAATILILIGAILTFISFFASIASNFFAAQFGVDQLVTMQGWISIVSAIIYLIFVTGFIWFGLTLKKSS
;
A
#
# COMPACT_ATOMS: atom_id res chain seq x y z
N MET A 1 22.03 -30.90 0.78
CA MET A 1 21.66 -30.22 -0.47
C MET A 1 20.18 -29.96 -0.38
N THR A 2 19.77 -28.87 0.27
CA THR A 2 18.36 -28.47 0.21
C THR A 2 18.21 -27.51 -0.95
N ASP A 3 17.42 -27.94 -1.92
CA ASP A 3 16.89 -27.13 -3.00
C ASP A 3 15.81 -26.21 -2.41
N ASP A 4 16.23 -25.23 -1.60
CA ASP A 4 15.32 -24.25 -1.02
C ASP A 4 15.44 -22.94 -1.82
N GLY A 5 15.16 -23.03 -3.12
CA GLY A 5 14.76 -21.83 -3.86
C GLY A 5 13.67 -21.09 -3.07
N ILE A 6 13.63 -19.76 -3.17
CA ILE A 6 12.68 -18.89 -2.45
C ILE A 6 11.29 -19.56 -2.46
N PRO A 7 10.67 -19.82 -1.28
CA PRO A 7 9.48 -20.64 -1.21
C PRO A 7 8.37 -20.01 -2.06
N ILE A 8 7.70 -20.82 -2.88
CA ILE A 8 6.69 -20.37 -3.85
C ILE A 8 5.56 -19.55 -3.22
N THR A 9 5.30 -19.77 -1.92
CA THR A 9 4.37 -18.99 -1.10
C THR A 9 4.72 -17.51 -1.04
N ILE A 10 6.01 -17.14 -1.05
CA ILE A 10 6.47 -15.74 -1.06
C ILE A 10 6.10 -15.08 -2.40
N TYR A 11 6.34 -15.75 -3.52
CA TYR A 11 5.98 -15.20 -4.84
C TYR A 11 4.48 -15.03 -5.01
N ILE A 12 3.68 -16.02 -4.59
CA ILE A 12 2.21 -15.94 -4.62
C ILE A 12 1.72 -14.79 -3.74
N GLY A 13 2.28 -14.66 -2.53
CA GLY A 13 1.94 -13.59 -1.61
C GLY A 13 2.21 -12.20 -2.21
N GLN A 14 3.38 -12.00 -2.82
CA GLN A 14 3.73 -10.73 -3.47
C GLN A 14 2.83 -10.43 -4.68
N ALA A 15 2.52 -11.44 -5.50
CA ALA A 15 1.63 -11.27 -6.64
C ALA A 15 0.21 -10.88 -6.20
N LEU A 16 -0.34 -11.55 -5.18
CA LEU A 16 -1.66 -11.24 -4.64
C LEU A 16 -1.71 -9.85 -4.03
N HIS A 17 -0.66 -9.47 -3.29
CA HIS A 17 -0.54 -8.14 -2.71
C HIS A 17 -0.52 -7.05 -3.80
N PHE A 18 0.27 -7.26 -4.86
CA PHE A 18 0.32 -6.34 -6.00
C PHE A 18 -1.05 -6.20 -6.69
N LEU A 19 -1.74 -7.30 -6.95
CA LEU A 19 -3.09 -7.28 -7.52
C LEU A 19 -4.09 -6.54 -6.62
N GLY A 20 -3.98 -6.72 -5.30
CA GLY A 20 -4.79 -6.00 -4.32
C GLY A 20 -4.58 -4.48 -4.40
N ILE A 21 -3.33 -4.02 -4.48
CA ILE A 21 -3.03 -2.60 -4.61
C ILE A 21 -3.52 -2.05 -5.95
N LEU A 22 -3.33 -2.78 -7.06
CA LEU A 22 -3.87 -2.36 -8.36
C LEU A 22 -5.39 -2.22 -8.33
N GLY A 23 -6.09 -3.20 -7.77
CA GLY A 23 -7.53 -3.16 -7.58
C GLY A 23 -7.96 -1.96 -6.74
N LEU A 24 -7.22 -1.65 -5.67
CA LEU A 24 -7.47 -0.49 -4.83
C LEU A 24 -7.34 0.84 -5.61
N VAL A 25 -6.27 1.00 -6.39
CA VAL A 25 -6.06 2.22 -7.20
C VAL A 25 -7.16 2.39 -8.24
N ILE A 26 -7.56 1.30 -8.92
CA ILE A 26 -8.64 1.34 -9.92
C ILE A 26 -9.99 1.70 -9.25
N ALA A 27 -10.34 1.02 -8.15
CA ALA A 27 -11.60 1.25 -7.44
C ALA A 27 -11.72 2.70 -6.94
N THR A 28 -10.64 3.23 -6.36
CA THR A 28 -10.59 4.60 -5.83
C THR A 28 -10.58 5.64 -6.96
N SER A 29 -9.95 5.36 -8.10
CA SER A 29 -10.03 6.20 -9.29
C SER A 29 -11.46 6.31 -9.83
N ILE A 30 -12.18 5.17 -9.93
CA ILE A 30 -13.59 5.15 -10.32
C ILE A 30 -14.44 5.95 -9.33
N LEU A 31 -14.17 5.81 -8.03
CA LEU A 31 -14.89 6.53 -6.98
C LEU A 31 -14.71 8.05 -7.11
N VAL A 32 -13.48 8.51 -7.35
CA VAL A 32 -13.18 9.93 -7.64
C VAL A 32 -13.92 10.40 -8.88
N TYR A 33 -13.91 9.63 -9.97
CA TYR A 33 -14.62 10.00 -11.20
C TYR A 33 -16.13 10.19 -10.97
N LYS A 34 -16.75 9.33 -10.16
CA LYS A 34 -18.21 9.36 -9.90
C LYS A 34 -18.65 10.43 -8.91
N LYS A 35 -17.86 10.70 -7.86
CA LYS A 35 -18.27 11.58 -6.74
C LYS A 35 -17.54 12.93 -6.69
N LYS A 36 -16.33 13.01 -7.25
CA LYS A 36 -15.51 14.24 -7.38
C LYS A 36 -15.44 15.09 -6.10
N SER A 37 -15.37 14.43 -4.94
CA SER A 37 -15.33 15.08 -3.63
C SER A 37 -13.91 15.15 -3.07
N ALA A 38 -13.65 16.10 -2.18
CA ALA A 38 -12.36 16.21 -1.49
C ALA A 38 -11.99 14.91 -0.75
N ALA A 39 -12.97 14.26 -0.11
CA ALA A 39 -12.77 12.99 0.57
C ALA A 39 -12.34 11.87 -0.40
N THR A 40 -12.97 11.77 -1.58
CA THR A 40 -12.58 10.77 -2.58
C THR A 40 -11.18 11.01 -3.15
N ILE A 41 -10.76 12.27 -3.29
CA ILE A 41 -9.40 12.60 -3.73
C ILE A 41 -8.38 12.18 -2.67
N LEU A 42 -8.69 12.40 -1.38
CA LEU A 42 -7.83 11.98 -0.28
C LEU A 42 -7.64 10.45 -0.23
N ILE A 43 -8.72 9.69 -0.49
CA ILE A 43 -8.66 8.22 -0.61
C ILE A 43 -7.74 7.82 -1.77
N LEU A 44 -7.87 8.47 -2.94
CA LEU A 44 -7.03 8.19 -4.10
C LEU A 44 -5.55 8.51 -3.83
N ILE A 45 -5.26 9.61 -3.13
CA ILE A 45 -3.89 9.95 -2.72
C ILE A 45 -3.31 8.83 -1.83
N GLY A 46 -4.07 8.35 -0.85
CA GLY A 46 -3.66 7.21 -0.01
C GLY A 46 -3.41 5.92 -0.81
N ALA A 47 -4.26 5.62 -1.80
CA ALA A 47 -4.09 4.47 -2.67
C ALA A 47 -2.84 4.58 -3.57
N ILE A 48 -2.58 5.76 -4.15
CA ILE A 48 -1.39 6.02 -4.96
C ILE A 48 -0.12 5.94 -4.10
N LEU A 49 -0.13 6.52 -2.90
CA LEU A 49 0.98 6.42 -1.95
C LEU A 49 1.27 4.96 -1.60
N THR A 50 0.23 4.15 -1.37
CA THR A 50 0.37 2.71 -1.11
C THR A 50 1.07 2.00 -2.27
N PHE A 51 0.68 2.33 -3.51
CA PHE A 51 1.30 1.79 -4.72
C PHE A 51 2.77 2.18 -4.85
N ILE A 52 3.11 3.46 -4.67
CA ILE A 52 4.49 3.93 -4.73
C ILE A 52 5.33 3.27 -3.63
N SER A 53 4.82 3.21 -2.40
CA SER A 53 5.51 2.61 -1.27
C SER A 53 5.74 1.11 -1.44
N PHE A 54 4.89 0.39 -2.16
CA PHE A 54 5.14 -1.01 -2.50
C PHE A 54 6.45 -1.18 -3.30
N PHE A 55 6.62 -0.40 -4.37
CA PHE A 55 7.87 -0.43 -5.16
C PHE A 55 9.07 0.07 -4.38
N ALA A 56 8.89 1.15 -3.59
CA ALA A 56 9.96 1.66 -2.73
C ALA A 56 10.40 0.62 -1.70
N SER A 57 9.46 -0.16 -1.14
CA SER A 57 9.74 -1.25 -0.18
C SER A 57 10.51 -2.39 -0.84
N ILE A 58 10.13 -2.80 -2.05
CA ILE A 58 10.87 -3.82 -2.80
C ILE A 58 12.30 -3.35 -3.07
N ALA A 59 12.47 -2.13 -3.59
CA ALA A 59 13.79 -1.59 -3.91
C ALA A 59 14.66 -1.45 -2.65
N SER A 60 14.12 -0.86 -1.58
CA SER A 60 14.86 -0.65 -0.33
C SER A 60 15.22 -1.97 0.36
N ASN A 61 14.33 -2.97 0.37
CA ASN A 61 14.65 -4.31 0.89
C ASN A 61 15.71 -5.01 0.03
N PHE A 62 15.68 -4.86 -1.29
CA PHE A 62 16.70 -5.42 -2.18
C PHE A 62 18.08 -4.81 -1.89
N PHE A 63 18.16 -3.49 -1.71
CA PHE A 63 19.41 -2.84 -1.32
C PHE A 63 19.86 -3.24 0.10
N ALA A 64 18.95 -3.22 1.08
CA ALA A 64 19.27 -3.55 2.46
C ALA A 64 19.76 -5.01 2.62
N ALA A 65 19.20 -5.95 1.85
CA ALA A 65 19.63 -7.34 1.85
C ALA A 65 21.12 -7.53 1.49
N GLN A 66 21.70 -6.62 0.71
CA GLN A 66 23.12 -6.67 0.34
C GLN A 66 24.05 -6.34 1.53
N PHE A 67 23.55 -5.61 2.53
CA PHE A 67 24.33 -5.17 3.68
C PHE A 67 24.20 -6.09 4.90
N GLY A 68 23.29 -7.06 4.87
CA GLY A 68 23.07 -8.04 5.93
C GLY A 68 21.68 -7.98 6.53
N VAL A 69 21.40 -8.93 7.43
CA VAL A 69 20.08 -9.13 8.03
C VAL A 69 19.70 -7.98 8.96
N ASP A 70 20.65 -7.40 9.69
CA ASP A 70 20.38 -6.29 10.62
C ASP A 70 19.89 -5.03 9.90
N GLN A 71 20.49 -4.71 8.75
CA GLN A 71 20.06 -3.61 7.89
C GLN A 71 18.69 -3.89 7.26
N LEU A 72 18.42 -5.14 6.86
CA LEU A 72 17.12 -5.54 6.35
C LEU A 72 16.02 -5.32 7.41
N VAL A 73 16.23 -5.76 8.65
CA VAL A 73 15.28 -5.59 9.75
C VAL A 73 15.05 -4.12 10.07
N THR A 74 16.12 -3.32 10.10
CA THR A 74 16.03 -1.88 10.33
C THR A 74 15.24 -1.18 9.23
N MET A 75 15.51 -1.51 7.96
CA MET A 75 14.76 -0.98 6.82
C MET A 75 13.29 -1.38 6.87
N GLN A 76 13.00 -2.63 7.25
CA GLN A 76 11.64 -3.11 7.39
C GLN A 76 10.86 -2.35 8.48
N GLY A 77 11.53 -1.97 9.57
CA GLY A 77 10.94 -1.10 10.60
C GLY A 77 10.53 0.27 10.04
N TRP A 78 11.39 0.91 9.25
CA TRP A 78 11.07 2.17 8.58
C TRP A 78 9.92 2.03 7.58
N ILE A 79 9.93 0.98 6.76
CA ILE A 79 8.85 0.66 5.83
C ILE A 79 7.52 0.55 6.59
N SER A 80 7.49 -0.17 7.71
CA SER A 80 6.27 -0.33 8.51
C SER A 80 5.72 0.99 9.03
N ILE A 81 6.57 1.91 9.48
CA ILE A 81 6.16 3.26 9.91
C ILE A 81 5.56 4.04 8.75
N VAL A 82 6.23 4.05 7.60
CA VAL A 82 5.75 4.74 6.39
C VAL A 82 4.40 4.17 5.94
N SER A 83 4.26 2.84 5.90
CA SER A 83 3.00 2.17 5.56
C SER A 83 1.88 2.54 6.53
N ALA A 84 2.14 2.64 7.83
CA ALA A 84 1.15 3.06 8.82
C ALA A 84 0.65 4.49 8.56
N ILE A 85 1.54 5.43 8.24
CA ILE A 85 1.17 6.82 7.92
C ILE A 85 0.29 6.86 6.66
N ILE A 86 0.66 6.12 5.63
CA ILE A 86 -0.12 6.05 4.39
C ILE A 86 -1.51 5.46 4.65
N TYR A 87 -1.59 4.42 5.47
CA TYR A 87 -2.85 3.81 5.85
C TYR A 87 -3.74 4.79 6.63
N LEU A 88 -3.17 5.60 7.52
CA LEU A 88 -3.92 6.66 8.21
C LEU A 88 -4.52 7.68 7.24
N ILE A 89 -3.78 8.09 6.21
CA ILE A 89 -4.29 9.00 5.17
C ILE A 89 -5.47 8.36 4.45
N PHE A 90 -5.33 7.10 4.04
CA PHE A 90 -6.37 6.34 3.35
C PHE A 90 -7.65 6.20 4.21
N VAL A 91 -7.50 5.74 5.46
CA VAL A 91 -8.62 5.55 6.40
C VAL A 91 -9.31 6.87 6.71
N THR A 92 -8.56 7.96 6.90
CA THR A 92 -9.12 9.28 7.15
C THR A 92 -9.99 9.74 5.97
N GLY A 93 -9.50 9.56 4.73
CA GLY A 93 -10.29 9.83 3.53
C GLY A 93 -11.54 8.97 3.45
N PHE A 94 -11.43 7.69 3.79
CA PHE A 94 -12.54 6.74 3.73
C PHE A 94 -13.64 7.07 4.75
N ILE A 95 -13.27 7.36 6.01
CA ILE A 95 -14.21 7.77 7.06
C ILE A 95 -14.90 9.07 6.68
N TRP A 96 -14.14 10.08 6.22
CA TRP A 96 -14.71 11.35 5.80
C TRP A 96 -15.71 11.17 4.64
N PHE A 97 -15.39 10.33 3.67
CA PHE A 97 -16.31 10.02 2.57
C PHE A 97 -17.61 9.37 3.10
N GLY A 98 -17.51 8.39 4.02
CA GLY A 98 -18.67 7.76 4.65
C GLY A 98 -19.56 8.75 5.41
N LEU A 99 -18.96 9.68 6.17
CA LEU A 99 -19.70 10.73 6.88
C LEU A 99 -20.41 11.70 5.91
N THR A 100 -19.76 12.01 4.79
CA THR A 100 -20.34 12.88 3.76
C THR A 100 -21.54 12.22 3.07
N LEU A 101 -21.49 10.91 2.84
CA LEU A 101 -22.63 10.17 2.28
C LEU A 101 -23.84 10.19 3.21
N LYS A 102 -23.64 10.04 4.53
CA LYS A 102 -24.73 10.06 5.52
C LYS A 102 -25.45 11.42 5.58
N LYS A 103 -24.75 12.52 5.34
CA LYS A 103 -25.34 13.88 5.36
C LYS A 103 -26.20 14.17 4.11
N SER A 104 -26.08 13.36 3.06
CA SER A 104 -26.77 13.54 1.78
C SER A 104 -28.00 12.63 1.60
N SER A 105 -28.35 11.83 2.61
CA SER A 105 -29.57 11.00 2.69
C SER A 105 -30.55 11.60 3.70
#